data_AF-A0A3B9ZZJ3-F1
#
_entry.id   AF-A0A3B9ZZJ3-F1
#
_cell.length_a   1.000
_cell.length_b   1.000
_cell.length_c   1.000
_cell.angle_alpha   90.00
_cell.angle_beta   90.00
_cell.angle_gamma   90.00
#
_symmetry.space_group_name_H-M   'P 1'
#
loop_
_entity.id
_entity.type
_entity.pdbx_description
1 polymer ?
#
loop_
_entity_poly.entity_id
_entity_poly.type
_entity_poly.pdbx_seq_one_letter_code
_entity_poly.pdbx_strand_id
1 'polypeptide(L)'
;MRFNIYTVWMDPVFYAAAAILTASLFFLVYSIRRYVELKNSDEFDEVPDEETPADLSEEPEIPSSQPVVEQPVPSPDAVPDGNLGSNNRAEAFVKGIYEGLSGLDTRLKNIEASVSKGRVNNDFAVKFLEDILSDLDSLDKEKIKARIDYLLSDLKK
;
A
#
# COMPACT_ATOMS: atom_id res chain seq x y z
N MET A 1 23.47 43.61 -2.77
CA MET A 1 23.12 43.36 -4.19
C MET A 1 21.74 43.95 -4.44
N ARG A 2 21.57 44.79 -5.46
CA ARG A 2 20.26 45.40 -5.77
C ARG A 2 19.45 44.37 -6.58
N PHE A 3 18.44 43.77 -5.97
CA PHE A 3 17.50 42.89 -6.68
C PHE A 3 16.64 43.73 -7.62
N ASN A 4 16.75 43.49 -8.92
CA ASN A 4 15.96 44.18 -9.92
C ASN A 4 14.80 43.27 -10.31
N ILE A 5 13.60 43.62 -9.86
CA ILE A 5 12.37 42.83 -10.07
C ILE A 5 12.06 42.64 -11.56
N TYR A 6 12.45 43.61 -12.39
CA TYR A 6 12.28 43.57 -13.85
C TYR A 6 13.05 42.44 -14.54
N THR A 7 14.22 42.03 -14.02
CA THR A 7 15.00 40.93 -14.62
C THR A 7 14.38 39.56 -14.37
N VAL A 8 13.70 39.36 -13.23
CA VAL A 8 13.05 38.08 -12.92
C VAL A 8 11.83 37.86 -13.82
N TRP A 9 11.11 38.93 -14.14
CA TRP A 9 9.89 38.86 -14.96
C TRP A 9 10.14 38.62 -16.45
N MET A 10 11.38 38.79 -16.91
CA MET A 10 11.79 38.53 -18.29
C MET A 10 12.56 37.21 -18.44
N ASP A 11 12.78 36.47 -17.36
CA ASP A 11 13.53 35.21 -17.40
C ASP A 11 12.63 34.04 -17.83
N PRO A 12 12.89 33.37 -18.96
CA PRO A 12 12.14 32.19 -19.39
C PRO A 12 12.16 31.05 -18.36
N VAL A 13 13.24 30.95 -17.57
CA VAL A 13 13.39 29.92 -16.53
C VAL A 13 12.37 30.14 -15.42
N PHE A 14 12.03 31.39 -15.10
CA PHE A 14 11.00 31.72 -14.13
C PHE A 14 9.62 31.22 -14.58
N TYR A 15 9.27 31.39 -15.85
CA TYR A 15 8.01 30.88 -16.40
C TYR A 15 7.97 29.36 -16.48
N ALA A 16 9.09 28.71 -16.81
CA ALA A 16 9.19 27.26 -16.77
C ALA A 16 8.97 26.71 -15.35
N ALA A 17 9.60 27.33 -14.35
CA ALA A 17 9.39 26.98 -12.95
C ALA A 17 7.93 27.21 -12.50
N ALA A 18 7.33 28.33 -12.91
CA ALA A 18 5.93 28.63 -12.63
C ALA A 18 4.97 27.62 -13.29
N ALA A 19 5.27 27.18 -14.51
CA ALA A 19 4.50 26.15 -15.22
C ALA A 19 4.59 24.78 -14.51
N ILE A 20 5.77 24.41 -14.03
CA ILE A 20 5.95 23.18 -13.24
C ILE A 20 5.19 23.26 -11.92
N LEU A 21 5.27 24.41 -11.24
CA LEU A 21 4.56 24.63 -9.97
C LEU A 21 3.05 24.52 -10.19
N THR A 22 2.50 25.20 -11.20
CA THR A 22 1.07 25.14 -11.52
C THR A 22 0.60 23.74 -11.91
N ALA A 23 1.39 23.00 -12.71
CA ALA A 23 1.08 21.61 -13.04
C ALA A 23 1.10 20.70 -11.81
N SER A 24 2.08 20.87 -10.91
CA SER A 24 2.18 20.14 -9.65
C SER A 24 0.96 20.40 -8.76
N LEU A 25 0.55 21.67 -8.64
CA LEU A 25 -0.61 22.06 -7.84
C LEU A 25 -1.91 21.52 -8.42
N PHE A 26 -2.05 21.49 -9.75
CA PHE A 26 -3.17 20.84 -10.42
C PHE A 26 -3.21 19.33 -10.14
N PHE A 27 -2.05 18.65 -10.20
CA PHE A 27 -1.96 17.22 -9.90
C PHE A 27 -2.28 16.91 -8.44
N LEU A 28 -1.86 17.77 -7.51
CA LEU A 28 -2.20 17.66 -6.09
C LEU A 28 -3.71 17.78 -5.87
N VAL A 29 -4.36 18.79 -6.46
CA VAL A 29 -5.81 18.96 -6.34
C VAL A 29 -6.55 17.77 -6.95
N TYR A 30 -6.07 17.28 -8.10
CA TYR A 30 -6.63 16.08 -8.74
C TYR A 30 -6.47 14.83 -7.85
N SER A 31 -5.31 14.62 -7.25
CA SER A 31 -5.06 13.45 -6.39
C SER A 31 -5.89 13.49 -5.11
N ILE A 32 -6.07 14.67 -4.50
CA ILE A 32 -6.97 14.84 -3.35
C ILE A 32 -8.40 14.50 -3.73
N ARG A 33 -8.91 15.04 -4.85
CA ARG A 33 -10.26 14.73 -5.32
C ARG A 33 -10.42 13.24 -5.59
N ARG A 34 -9.45 12.63 -6.25
CA ARG A 34 -9.47 11.19 -6.56
C ARG A 34 -9.38 10.33 -5.30
N TYR A 35 -8.61 10.75 -4.31
CA TYR A 35 -8.49 10.08 -3.02
C TYR A 35 -9.79 10.15 -2.22
N VAL A 36 -10.47 11.30 -2.22
CA VAL A 36 -11.80 11.45 -1.59
C VAL A 36 -12.85 10.61 -2.32
N GLU A 37 -12.82 10.57 -3.66
CA GLU A 37 -13.70 9.69 -4.44
C GLU A 37 -13.48 8.22 -4.08
N LEU A 38 -12.22 7.78 -3.96
CA LEU A 38 -11.87 6.40 -3.56
C LEU A 38 -12.32 6.08 -2.14
N LYS A 39 -12.13 6.98 -1.18
CA LYS A 39 -12.59 6.78 0.19
C LYS A 39 -14.11 6.72 0.30
N ASN A 40 -14.81 7.60 -0.40
CA ASN A 40 -16.27 7.58 -0.42
C ASN A 40 -16.83 6.35 -1.14
N SER A 41 -16.08 5.76 -2.09
CA SER A 41 -16.48 4.49 -2.71
C SER A 41 -16.16 3.26 -1.85
N ASP A 42 -15.07 3.29 -1.07
CA ASP A 42 -14.74 2.21 -0.10
C ASP A 42 -15.79 2.13 1.03
N GLU A 43 -16.37 3.26 1.43
CA GLU A 43 -17.43 3.32 2.45
C GLU A 43 -18.79 2.77 1.97
N PHE A 44 -18.94 2.48 0.67
CA PHE A 44 -20.13 1.83 0.10
C PHE A 44 -19.95 0.34 -0.22
N ASP A 45 -18.73 -0.21 -0.07
CA ASP A 45 -18.46 -1.65 -0.12
C ASP A 45 -18.36 -2.28 1.29
N GLU A 46 -18.51 -1.49 2.36
CA GLU A 46 -19.01 -2.00 3.63
C GLU A 46 -20.48 -2.41 3.43
N VAL A 47 -20.65 -3.70 3.10
CA VAL A 47 -21.91 -4.43 3.20
C VAL A 47 -22.66 -3.90 4.42
N PRO A 48 -23.92 -3.44 4.28
CA PRO A 48 -24.68 -3.04 5.45
C PRO A 48 -24.68 -4.23 6.39
N ASP A 49 -24.11 -4.04 7.60
CA ASP A 49 -24.36 -4.91 8.72
C ASP A 49 -25.87 -5.13 8.75
N GLU A 50 -26.30 -6.33 8.34
CA GLU A 50 -27.65 -6.79 8.55
C GLU A 50 -27.86 -6.68 10.06
N GLU A 51 -28.64 -5.67 10.45
CA GLU A 51 -29.36 -5.61 11.71
C GLU A 51 -30.12 -6.94 11.83
N THR A 52 -29.46 -7.95 12.37
CA THR A 52 -30.11 -9.15 12.86
C THR A 52 -30.73 -8.73 14.18
N PRO A 53 -32.07 -8.59 14.26
CA PRO A 53 -32.68 -8.30 15.53
C PRO A 53 -32.49 -9.54 16.40
N ALA A 54 -31.83 -9.33 17.53
CA ALA A 54 -31.88 -10.25 18.65
C ALA A 54 -33.35 -10.50 19.01
N ASP A 55 -33.88 -11.69 18.72
CA ASP A 55 -34.66 -12.50 19.65
C ASP A 55 -35.02 -13.84 18.99
N LEU A 56 -34.53 -14.95 19.57
CA LEU A 56 -35.26 -16.19 19.87
C LEU A 56 -34.25 -17.33 20.07
N SER A 57 -34.02 -17.61 21.35
CA SER A 57 -33.42 -18.85 21.85
C SER A 57 -34.20 -20.10 21.39
N GLU A 58 -33.47 -21.11 20.93
CA GLU A 58 -33.68 -22.57 21.19
C GLU A 58 -32.50 -23.29 20.51
N GLU A 59 -31.39 -23.51 21.23
CA GLU A 59 -30.97 -24.76 21.88
C GLU A 59 -30.88 -25.99 20.94
N PRO A 60 -29.74 -26.73 20.93
CA PRO A 60 -29.39 -27.65 19.85
C PRO A 60 -29.89 -29.08 20.12
N GLU A 61 -30.53 -29.71 19.14
CA GLU A 61 -30.86 -31.15 19.19
C GLU A 61 -30.05 -31.95 18.16
N ILE A 62 -28.95 -32.54 18.66
CA ILE A 62 -28.38 -33.76 18.07
C ILE A 62 -29.09 -34.94 18.74
N PRO A 63 -29.61 -35.92 17.96
CA PRO A 63 -29.53 -37.30 18.42
C PRO A 63 -28.78 -38.19 17.43
N SER A 64 -27.63 -38.65 17.92
CA SER A 64 -26.88 -39.82 17.52
C SER A 64 -27.78 -41.04 17.24
N SER A 65 -27.56 -41.74 16.12
CA SER A 65 -27.84 -43.17 15.99
C SER A 65 -27.03 -43.83 14.85
N GLN A 66 -26.04 -44.60 15.31
CA GLN A 66 -25.43 -45.82 14.74
C GLN A 66 -24.29 -45.75 13.69
N PRO A 67 -23.16 -46.45 13.97
CA PRO A 67 -22.07 -46.65 13.04
C PRO A 67 -22.35 -47.88 12.15
N VAL A 68 -22.17 -47.75 10.84
CA VAL A 68 -22.04 -48.92 9.96
C VAL A 68 -20.55 -49.13 9.69
N VAL A 69 -20.05 -50.18 10.33
CA VAL A 69 -18.73 -50.76 10.16
C VAL A 69 -18.70 -51.56 8.84
N GLU A 70 -17.81 -51.14 7.94
CA GLU A 70 -16.84 -51.96 7.19
C GLU A 70 -17.33 -53.22 6.44
N GLN A 71 -17.24 -53.21 5.10
CA GLN A 71 -16.77 -54.41 4.37
C GLN A 71 -16.03 -54.03 3.08
N PRO A 72 -14.81 -54.55 2.85
CA PRO A 72 -13.98 -54.24 1.69
C PRO A 72 -14.38 -55.12 0.49
N VAL A 73 -14.43 -54.54 -0.71
CA VAL A 73 -14.62 -55.30 -1.95
C VAL A 73 -13.49 -54.96 -2.93
N PRO A 74 -12.80 -55.96 -3.50
CA PRO A 74 -11.48 -55.83 -4.12
C PRO A 74 -11.51 -55.21 -5.52
N SER A 75 -10.38 -54.61 -5.90
CA SER A 75 -10.06 -54.13 -7.25
C SER A 75 -10.29 -55.18 -8.34
N PRO A 76 -10.80 -54.77 -9.51
CA PRO A 76 -10.42 -55.34 -10.79
C PRO A 76 -9.46 -54.39 -11.54
N ASP A 77 -8.42 -55.02 -12.05
CA ASP A 77 -7.24 -54.52 -12.74
C ASP A 77 -7.41 -53.45 -13.85
N ALA A 78 -6.25 -52.82 -14.10
CA ALA A 78 -5.74 -52.36 -15.39
C ALA A 78 -6.37 -51.10 -16.01
N VAL A 79 -5.82 -49.94 -15.65
CA VAL A 79 -5.68 -48.85 -16.62
C VAL A 79 -4.32 -49.03 -17.32
N PRO A 80 -4.28 -49.11 -18.65
CA PRO A 80 -3.06 -49.37 -19.39
C PRO A 80 -2.12 -48.17 -19.32
N ASP A 81 -0.84 -48.51 -19.39
CA ASP A 81 0.30 -47.65 -19.71
C ASP A 81 -0.08 -46.46 -20.60
N GLY A 82 0.17 -45.24 -20.10
CA GLY A 82 -0.17 -44.06 -20.87
C GLY A 82 0.03 -42.71 -20.23
N ASN A 83 0.99 -42.49 -19.32
CA ASN A 83 1.44 -41.11 -19.06
C ASN A 83 2.79 -40.95 -18.35
N LEU A 84 3.88 -41.40 -18.98
CA LEU A 84 5.24 -41.01 -18.54
C LEU A 84 5.60 -39.53 -18.85
N GLY A 85 4.64 -38.74 -19.35
CA GLY A 85 4.84 -37.32 -19.71
C GLY A 85 4.11 -36.30 -18.81
N SER A 86 3.07 -36.70 -18.07
CA SER A 86 2.30 -35.76 -17.22
C SER A 86 2.92 -35.48 -15.87
N ASN A 87 3.61 -36.47 -15.28
CA ASN A 87 4.21 -36.33 -13.96
C ASN A 87 5.31 -35.26 -13.99
N ASN A 88 6.10 -35.22 -15.06
CA ASN A 88 7.15 -34.21 -15.24
C ASN A 88 6.60 -32.77 -15.34
N ARG A 89 5.42 -32.59 -15.94
CA ARG A 89 4.78 -31.27 -16.08
C ARG A 89 4.14 -30.81 -14.78
N ALA A 90 3.47 -31.73 -14.08
CA ALA A 90 2.88 -31.48 -12.77
C ALA A 90 3.96 -31.21 -11.72
N GLU A 91 5.06 -31.97 -11.72
CA GLU A 91 6.21 -31.78 -10.84
C GLU A 91 6.92 -30.45 -11.11
N ALA A 92 7.12 -30.06 -12.39
CA ALA A 92 7.67 -28.77 -12.74
C ALA A 92 6.78 -27.59 -12.30
N PHE A 93 5.45 -27.75 -12.41
CA PHE A 93 4.49 -26.77 -11.94
C PHE A 93 4.53 -26.62 -10.41
N VAL A 94 4.50 -27.73 -9.67
CA VAL A 94 4.59 -27.72 -8.20
C VAL A 94 5.92 -27.13 -7.74
N LYS A 95 7.03 -27.50 -8.38
CA LYS A 95 8.35 -26.91 -8.08
C LYS A 95 8.38 -25.40 -8.33
N GLY A 96 7.76 -24.94 -9.43
CA GLY A 96 7.61 -23.51 -9.72
C GLY A 96 6.77 -22.77 -8.67
N ILE A 97 5.72 -23.40 -8.12
CA ILE A 97 4.93 -22.84 -7.02
C ILE A 97 5.77 -22.72 -5.74
N TYR A 98 6.55 -23.74 -5.39
CA TYR A 98 7.43 -23.69 -4.21
C TYR A 98 8.54 -22.65 -4.35
N GLU A 99 9.14 -22.54 -5.53
CA GLU A 99 10.11 -21.47 -5.83
C GLU A 99 9.45 -20.09 -5.74
N GLY A 100 8.23 -19.93 -6.27
CA GLY A 100 7.45 -18.70 -6.15
C GLY A 100 7.07 -18.33 -4.70
N LEU A 101 6.65 -19.30 -3.89
CA LEU A 101 6.30 -19.13 -2.48
C LEU A 101 7.51 -18.76 -1.63
N SER A 102 8.67 -19.38 -1.88
CA SER A 102 9.91 -19.02 -1.17
C SER A 102 10.39 -17.61 -1.52
N GLY A 103 10.18 -17.17 -2.77
CA GLY A 103 10.46 -15.78 -3.18
C GLY A 103 9.47 -14.76 -2.64
N LEU A 104 8.26 -15.18 -2.27
CA LEU A 104 7.21 -14.29 -1.75
C LEU A 104 7.55 -13.70 -0.39
N ASP A 105 8.12 -14.49 0.53
CA ASP A 105 8.53 -14.02 1.86
C ASP A 105 9.59 -12.91 1.77
N THR A 106 10.58 -13.09 0.89
CA THR A 106 11.61 -12.07 0.64
C THR A 106 11.02 -10.80 0.04
N ARG A 107 10.06 -10.94 -0.90
CA ARG A 107 9.34 -9.79 -1.48
C ARG A 107 8.49 -9.06 -0.44
N LEU A 108 7.78 -9.81 0.40
CA LEU A 108 6.95 -9.26 1.46
C LEU A 108 7.79 -8.45 2.46
N LYS A 109 8.94 -9.00 2.88
CA LYS A 109 9.87 -8.32 3.78
C LYS A 109 10.47 -7.05 3.17
N ASN A 110 10.75 -7.06 1.87
CA ASN A 110 11.23 -5.86 1.16
C ASN A 110 10.11 -4.79 1.01
N ILE A 111 8.87 -5.21 0.77
CA ILE A 111 7.71 -4.32 0.75
C ILE A 111 7.48 -3.73 2.14
N GLU A 112 7.52 -4.54 3.20
CA GLU A 112 7.40 -4.07 4.58
C GLU A 112 8.51 -3.07 4.94
N ALA A 113 9.76 -3.34 4.57
CA ALA A 113 10.88 -2.43 4.78
C ALA A 113 10.74 -1.12 4.00
N SER A 114 10.21 -1.16 2.77
CA SER A 114 10.00 0.05 1.97
C SER A 114 8.79 0.87 2.44
N VAL A 115 7.71 0.22 2.85
CA VAL A 115 6.50 0.88 3.38
C VAL A 115 6.77 1.51 4.75
N SER A 116 7.45 0.79 5.65
CA SER A 116 7.84 1.34 6.95
C SER A 116 8.78 2.54 6.80
N LYS A 117 9.79 2.44 5.92
CA LYS A 117 10.71 3.56 5.66
C LYS A 117 10.00 4.75 4.99
N GLY A 118 9.07 4.51 4.06
CA GLY A 118 8.29 5.55 3.40
C GLY A 118 7.32 6.27 4.35
N ARG A 119 6.70 5.54 5.29
CA ARG A 119 5.78 6.11 6.28
C ARG A 119 6.52 6.93 7.34
N VAL A 120 7.64 6.40 7.86
CA VAL A 120 8.48 7.10 8.85
C VAL A 120 9.12 8.37 8.26
N ASN A 121 9.54 8.33 6.99
CA ASN A 121 10.06 9.53 6.32
C ASN A 121 8.97 10.58 6.05
N ASN A 122 7.74 10.17 5.71
CA ASN A 122 6.64 11.11 5.53
C ASN A 122 6.23 11.76 6.86
N ASP A 123 6.08 10.99 7.93
CA ASP A 123 5.74 11.55 9.25
C ASP A 123 6.80 12.53 9.75
N PHE A 124 8.08 12.21 9.53
CA PHE A 124 9.18 13.14 9.82
C PHE A 124 9.07 14.42 8.99
N ALA A 125 8.86 14.31 7.67
CA ALA A 125 8.78 15.46 6.77
C ALA A 125 7.59 16.37 7.12
N VAL A 126 6.44 15.79 7.44
CA VAL A 126 5.24 16.55 7.87
C VAL A 126 5.50 17.28 9.18
N LYS A 127 6.02 16.58 10.20
CA LYS A 127 6.37 17.21 11.49
C LYS A 127 7.43 18.29 11.34
N PHE A 128 8.41 18.08 10.47
CA PHE A 128 9.47 19.04 10.22
C PHE A 128 8.93 20.31 9.53
N LEU A 129 7.99 20.18 8.60
CA LEU A 129 7.32 21.31 7.96
C LEU A 129 6.39 22.05 8.93
N GLU A 130 5.63 21.33 9.76
CA GLU A 130 4.81 21.93 10.83
C GLU A 130 5.67 22.76 11.78
N ASP A 131 6.82 22.23 12.19
CA ASP A 131 7.76 22.93 13.06
C ASP A 131 8.35 24.19 12.39
N ILE A 132 8.73 24.13 11.10
CA ILE A 132 9.20 25.31 10.37
C ILE A 132 8.11 26.38 10.33
N LEU A 133 6.86 25.98 10.12
CA LEU A 133 5.72 26.89 10.05
C LEU A 133 5.49 27.56 11.41
N SER A 134 5.58 26.80 12.50
CA SER A 134 5.56 27.32 13.87
C SER A 134 6.73 28.27 14.17
N ASP A 135 7.94 27.94 13.71
CA ASP A 135 9.12 28.80 13.85
C ASP A 135 8.95 30.11 13.05
N LEU A 136 8.26 30.06 11.91
CA LEU A 136 7.94 31.22 11.07
C LEU A 136 6.90 32.12 11.72
N ASP A 137 5.84 31.55 12.27
CA ASP A 137 4.81 32.28 13.01
C ASP A 137 5.36 32.94 14.30
N SER A 138 6.31 32.28 14.96
CA SER A 138 7.03 32.84 16.10
C SER A 138 8.15 33.84 15.71
N LEU A 139 8.36 34.09 14.41
CA LEU A 139 9.37 35.01 13.87
C LEU A 139 10.81 34.66 14.31
N ASP A 140 11.06 33.39 14.63
CA ASP A 140 12.29 32.93 15.27
C ASP A 140 13.37 32.64 14.19
N LYS A 141 13.87 33.70 13.56
CA LYS A 141 14.71 33.66 12.34
C LYS A 141 15.94 32.77 12.47
N GLU A 142 16.50 32.64 13.66
CA GLU A 142 17.68 31.78 13.91
C GLU A 142 17.31 30.28 13.79
N LYS A 143 16.16 29.87 14.33
CA LYS A 143 15.67 28.49 14.22
C LYS A 143 15.25 28.15 12.80
N ILE A 144 14.52 29.04 12.14
CA ILE A 144 14.12 28.88 10.73
C ILE A 144 15.37 28.67 9.86
N LYS A 145 16.39 29.51 10.03
CA LYS A 145 17.63 29.41 9.27
C LYS A 145 18.36 28.09 9.53
N ALA A 146 18.47 27.67 10.80
CA ALA A 146 19.10 26.40 11.15
C ALA A 146 18.38 25.19 10.54
N ARG A 147 17.04 25.17 10.54
CA ARG A 147 16.25 24.09 9.92
C ARG A 147 16.35 24.11 8.39
N ILE A 148 16.40 25.28 7.75
CA ILE A 148 16.61 25.39 6.30
C ILE A 148 18.03 24.95 5.92
N ASP A 149 19.05 25.30 6.70
CA ASP A 149 20.43 24.85 6.49
C ASP A 149 20.56 23.33 6.66
N TYR A 150 19.80 22.74 7.58
CA TYR A 150 19.68 21.29 7.72
C TYR A 150 19.07 20.65 6.47
N LEU A 151 17.94 21.17 5.96
CA LEU A 151 17.35 20.71 4.69
C LEU A 151 18.32 20.82 3.51
N LEU A 152 19.04 21.93 3.41
CA LEU A 152 20.03 22.13 2.35
C LEU A 152 21.20 21.15 2.43
N SER A 153 21.56 20.72 3.63
CA SER A 153 22.64 19.75 3.85
C SER A 153 22.17 18.32 3.55
N ASP A 154 20.91 18.01 3.87
CA ASP A 154 20.30 16.71 3.58
C ASP A 154 20.05 16.53 2.07
N LEU A 155 19.59 17.57 1.37
CA LEU A 155 19.34 17.52 -0.08
C LEU A 155 20.63 17.46 -0.93
N LYS A 156 21.79 17.78 -0.35
CA LYS A 156 23.10 17.75 -1.03
C LYS A 156 23.82 16.40 -0.88
N LYS A 157 23.30 15.49 -0.07
CA LYS A 157 23.78 14.11 0.06
C LYS A 157 23.15 13.20 -1.00
#